data_AF-A0A7V5PMU6-F1
#
_entry.id   AF-A0A7V5PMU6-F1
#
_cell.length_a   1.000
_cell.length_b   1.000
_cell.length_c   1.000
_cell.angle_alpha   90.00
_cell.angle_beta   90.00
_cell.angle_gamma   90.00
#
_symmetry.space_group_name_H-M   'P 1'
#
loop_
_entity.id
_entity.type
_entity.pdbx_description
1 polymer ?
#
loop_
_entity_poly.entity_id
_entity_poly.type
_entity_poly.pdbx_seq_one_letter_code
_entity_poly.pdbx_strand_id
1 'polypeptide(L)'
;MGRLTKKQKKKIHYLLRSKTELEQKQKLLHQDGVPKFIEKHLPYIRKLARNLDQLLIVGSFVSPPLKLGLIDRFLVLAEIENIDPLICFNKVDLLSDARQGEEVREIYSRIGYRALLTSAKTGVGIGELAKALKGKRTALAGHSGVGKSSLLNAIDPNLQIMVNDVSHVTRKGRHTTTRVKVYHFDDQTEVIDLPGIKLIDFIDIHYQDARLYFREFEQYAPHCRFNDCLHITEHDCAVKEALKKGEIHPERYRSYLAFVDSLKL
;
A
#
# COMPACT_ATOMS: atom_id res chain seq x y z
N MET A 1 15.21 15.52 18.82
CA MET A 1 14.47 14.23 18.84
C MET A 1 12.99 14.53 19.03
N GLY A 2 12.15 14.29 18.03
CA GLY A 2 10.70 14.54 18.12
C GLY A 2 10.02 13.58 19.11
N ARG A 3 9.10 14.10 19.93
CA ARG A 3 8.32 13.27 20.86
C ARG A 3 7.39 12.34 20.07
N LEU A 4 7.44 11.04 20.35
CA LEU A 4 6.52 10.06 19.78
C LEU A 4 5.07 10.41 20.11
N THR A 5 4.19 10.35 19.11
CA THR A 5 2.75 10.56 19.27
C THR A 5 2.12 9.45 20.12
N LYS A 6 0.94 9.68 20.72
CA LYS A 6 0.21 8.65 21.48
C LYS A 6 -0.04 7.39 20.63
N LYS A 7 -0.32 7.57 19.33
CA LYS A 7 -0.47 6.49 18.34
C LYS A 7 0.81 5.69 18.17
N GLN A 8 1.95 6.36 17.99
CA GLN A 8 3.26 5.72 17.89
C GLN A 8 3.63 4.95 19.16
N LYS A 9 3.35 5.51 20.35
CA LYS A 9 3.62 4.85 21.63
C LYS A 9 2.78 3.59 21.84
N LYS A 10 1.47 3.65 21.56
CA LYS A 10 0.55 2.52 21.70
C LYS A 10 0.89 1.40 20.71
N LYS A 11 1.26 1.77 19.48
CA LYS A 11 1.73 0.86 18.44
C LYS A 11 3.08 0.21 18.78
N ILE A 12 4.04 0.97 19.31
CA ILE A 12 5.33 0.41 19.80
C ILE A 12 5.08 -0.57 20.96
N HIS A 13 4.26 -0.20 21.94
CA HIS A 13 3.92 -1.08 23.05
C HIS A 13 3.27 -2.39 22.58
N TYR A 14 2.39 -2.32 21.59
CA TYR A 14 1.77 -3.49 20.97
C TYR A 14 2.80 -4.36 20.23
N LEU A 15 3.64 -3.75 19.38
CA LEU A 15 4.68 -4.44 18.62
C LEU A 15 5.73 -5.12 19.51
N LEU A 16 6.04 -4.54 20.68
CA LEU A 16 6.93 -5.15 21.66
C LEU A 16 6.30 -6.40 22.30
N ARG A 17 4.97 -6.40 22.51
CA ARG A 17 4.22 -7.53 23.05
C ARG A 17 4.10 -8.66 22.02
N SER A 18 3.83 -8.32 20.76
CA SER A 18 3.76 -9.29 19.66
C SER A 18 5.13 -9.85 19.27
N LYS A 19 6.24 -9.13 19.52
CA LYS A 19 7.59 -9.64 19.27
C LYS A 19 7.90 -10.89 20.11
N THR A 20 7.50 -10.89 21.39
CA THR A 20 7.59 -12.05 22.29
C THR A 20 6.75 -13.24 21.80
N GLU A 21 5.58 -12.99 21.21
CA GLU A 21 4.72 -14.02 20.62
C GLU A 21 5.24 -14.49 19.25
N LEU A 22 5.84 -13.61 18.45
CA LEU A 22 6.51 -13.90 17.18
C LEU A 22 7.74 -14.78 17.38
N GLU A 23 8.53 -14.54 18.43
CA GLU A 23 9.67 -15.39 18.80
C GLU A 23 9.22 -16.80 19.21
N GLN A 24 8.02 -16.93 19.81
CA GLN A 24 7.40 -18.23 20.09
C GLN A 24 6.79 -18.89 18.84
N LYS A 25 6.13 -18.12 17.96
CA LYS A 25 5.51 -18.62 16.71
C LYS A 25 6.57 -19.01 15.68
N GLN A 26 7.72 -18.33 15.63
CA GLN A 26 8.89 -18.73 14.82
C GLN A 26 9.48 -20.06 15.26
N LYS A 27 9.50 -20.37 16.57
CA LYS A 27 9.89 -21.70 17.07
C LYS A 27 8.93 -22.82 16.63
N LEU A 28 7.64 -22.51 16.48
CA LEU A 28 6.60 -23.46 16.06
C LEU A 28 6.56 -23.66 14.53
N LEU A 29 6.81 -22.61 13.74
CA LEU A 29 6.83 -22.64 12.27
C LEU A 29 8.00 -23.45 11.67
N HIS A 30 9.02 -23.78 12.47
CA HIS A 30 10.11 -24.66 12.04
C HIS A 30 9.75 -26.15 12.01
N GLN A 31 8.55 -26.55 12.45
CA GLN A 31 8.17 -27.96 12.54
C GLN A 31 7.45 -28.53 11.32
N ASP A 32 6.78 -27.74 10.47
CA ASP A 32 6.21 -28.22 9.21
C ASP A 32 6.25 -27.14 8.11
N GLY A 33 6.90 -27.48 6.99
CA GLY A 33 7.46 -26.54 6.02
C GLY A 33 6.48 -25.62 5.27
N VAL A 34 6.71 -24.30 5.41
CA VAL A 34 6.18 -23.28 4.49
C VAL A 34 7.07 -23.21 3.23
N PRO A 35 6.51 -23.10 2.01
CA PRO A 35 7.31 -23.00 0.79
C PRO A 35 8.27 -21.79 0.82
N LYS A 36 9.57 -22.05 0.57
CA LYS A 36 10.73 -21.11 0.52
C LYS A 36 10.56 -19.81 -0.28
N PHE A 37 9.43 -19.58 -0.95
CA PHE A 37 9.13 -18.36 -1.69
C PHE A 37 8.61 -17.23 -0.80
N ILE A 38 7.90 -17.56 0.30
CA ILE A 38 7.27 -16.62 1.21
C ILE A 38 8.30 -15.94 2.15
N GLU A 39 9.38 -16.64 2.48
CA GLU A 39 10.42 -16.18 3.42
C GLU A 39 11.28 -14.99 2.92
N LYS A 40 11.40 -14.77 1.61
CA LYS A 40 12.52 -13.98 1.07
C LYS A 40 12.27 -12.47 0.92
N HIS A 41 11.02 -12.01 0.88
CA HIS A 41 10.70 -10.64 0.48
C HIS A 41 10.21 -9.73 1.61
N LEU A 42 9.44 -10.23 2.58
CA LEU A 42 8.88 -9.43 3.67
C LEU A 42 9.96 -8.87 4.62
N PRO A 43 10.98 -9.66 5.06
CA PRO A 43 12.09 -9.12 5.85
C PRO A 43 12.92 -8.08 5.08
N TYR A 44 12.99 -8.21 3.75
CA TYR A 44 13.73 -7.29 2.89
C TYR A 44 12.98 -5.97 2.71
N ILE A 45 11.66 -6.00 2.50
CA ILE A 45 10.80 -4.80 2.46
C ILE A 45 10.87 -4.07 3.80
N ARG A 46 10.79 -4.77 4.94
CA ARG A 46 10.94 -4.16 6.28
C ARG A 46 12.33 -3.59 6.55
N LYS A 47 13.37 -4.21 6.00
CA LYS A 47 14.74 -3.69 6.09
C LYS A 47 14.91 -2.42 5.25
N LEU A 48 14.28 -2.36 4.07
CA LEU A 48 14.27 -1.17 3.23
C LEU A 48 13.39 -0.06 3.82
N ALA A 49 12.22 -0.41 4.36
CA ALA A 49 11.24 0.49 4.96
C ALA A 49 11.84 1.50 5.96
N ARG A 50 12.84 1.08 6.75
CA ARG A 50 13.52 1.97 7.71
C ARG A 50 14.22 3.18 7.08
N ASN A 51 14.50 3.11 5.79
CA ASN A 51 15.16 4.18 5.05
C ASN A 51 14.29 4.68 3.89
N LEU A 52 12.99 4.38 3.87
CA LEU A 52 12.05 4.92 2.89
C LEU A 52 11.29 6.08 3.52
N ASP A 53 11.19 7.20 2.81
CA ASP A 53 10.35 8.32 3.21
C ASP A 53 8.91 8.10 2.74
N GLN A 54 8.73 7.42 1.60
CA GLN A 54 7.46 7.35 0.90
C GLN A 54 7.24 6.01 0.17
N LEU A 55 5.97 5.60 0.10
CA LEU A 55 5.51 4.50 -0.75
C LEU A 55 4.60 5.07 -1.86
N LEU A 56 5.09 5.07 -3.10
CA LEU A 56 4.31 5.44 -4.27
C LEU A 56 3.53 4.23 -4.78
N ILE A 57 2.21 4.28 -4.63
CA ILE A 57 1.28 3.22 -4.99
C ILE A 57 0.62 3.58 -6.33
N VAL A 58 0.98 2.85 -7.38
CA VAL A 58 0.50 3.12 -8.74
C VAL A 58 -0.61 2.14 -9.12
N GLY A 59 -1.79 2.70 -9.43
CA GLY A 59 -2.92 2.02 -10.06
C GLY A 59 -3.17 2.54 -11.47
N SER A 60 -3.99 1.85 -12.25
CA SER A 60 -4.52 2.36 -13.51
C SER A 60 -6.00 2.00 -13.65
N PHE A 61 -6.78 2.82 -14.34
CA PHE A 61 -8.22 2.62 -14.47
C PHE A 61 -8.59 1.47 -15.43
N VAL A 62 -7.93 1.41 -16.58
CA VAL A 62 -8.38 0.59 -17.70
C VAL A 62 -7.45 -0.60 -17.99
N SER A 63 -6.14 -0.37 -18.08
CA SER A 63 -5.20 -1.40 -18.53
C SER A 63 -3.96 -1.46 -17.64
N PRO A 64 -3.90 -2.35 -16.63
CA PRO A 64 -4.99 -3.23 -16.17
C PRO A 64 -6.11 -2.46 -15.43
N PRO A 65 -7.29 -3.08 -15.26
CA PRO A 65 -8.38 -2.49 -14.47
C PRO A 65 -7.97 -2.20 -13.03
N LEU A 66 -8.51 -1.12 -12.48
CA LEU A 66 -8.21 -0.70 -11.11
C LEU A 66 -8.73 -1.73 -10.10
N LYS A 67 -7.88 -2.12 -9.15
CA LYS A 67 -8.23 -2.99 -8.03
C LYS A 67 -8.03 -2.23 -6.73
N LEU A 68 -9.09 -1.59 -6.23
CA LEU A 68 -9.03 -0.79 -4.99
C LEU A 68 -8.51 -1.61 -3.81
N GLY A 69 -8.96 -2.85 -3.65
CA GLY A 69 -8.46 -3.73 -2.59
C GLY A 69 -6.95 -3.96 -2.59
N LEU A 70 -6.27 -3.87 -3.74
CA LEU A 70 -4.80 -3.92 -3.76
C LEU A 70 -4.18 -2.60 -3.29
N ILE A 71 -4.71 -1.46 -3.74
CA ILE A 71 -4.28 -0.15 -3.25
C ILE A 71 -4.38 -0.14 -1.72
N ASP A 72 -5.52 -0.61 -1.21
CA ASP A 72 -5.80 -0.70 0.21
C ASP A 72 -4.82 -1.61 0.96
N ARG A 73 -4.40 -2.73 0.37
CA ARG A 73 -3.33 -3.58 0.95
C ARG A 73 -1.98 -2.87 1.02
N PHE A 74 -1.62 -2.04 0.03
CA PHE A 74 -0.41 -1.23 0.11
C PHE A 74 -0.53 -0.11 1.15
N LEU A 75 -1.71 0.47 1.30
CA LEU A 75 -1.96 1.45 2.36
C LEU A 75 -1.84 0.83 3.75
N VAL A 76 -2.40 -0.37 3.94
CA VAL A 76 -2.20 -1.13 5.18
C VAL A 76 -0.72 -1.38 5.43
N LEU A 77 0.05 -1.81 4.43
CA LEU A 77 1.51 -1.97 4.54
C LEU A 77 2.21 -0.67 4.95
N ALA A 78 1.86 0.46 4.32
CA ALA A 78 2.40 1.76 4.67
C ALA A 78 2.06 2.16 6.11
N GLU A 79 0.81 1.92 6.53
CA GLU A 79 0.37 2.15 7.90
C GLU A 79 1.14 1.28 8.89
N ILE A 80 1.38 -0.01 8.61
CA ILE A 80 2.16 -0.92 9.47
C ILE A 80 3.60 -0.43 9.62
N GLU A 81 4.26 -0.14 8.50
CA GLU A 81 5.68 0.24 8.46
C GLU A 81 5.91 1.73 8.81
N ASN A 82 4.84 2.52 8.98
CA ASN A 82 4.88 3.98 9.18
C ASN A 82 5.58 4.75 8.05
N ILE A 83 5.32 4.35 6.80
CA ILE A 83 5.80 5.03 5.60
C ILE A 83 4.69 5.94 5.08
N ASP A 84 5.00 7.15 4.60
CA ASP A 84 4.00 8.04 4.00
C ASP A 84 3.54 7.49 2.63
N PRO A 85 2.26 7.12 2.44
CA PRO A 85 1.80 6.62 1.15
C PRO A 85 1.35 7.76 0.24
N LEU A 86 1.75 7.67 -1.03
CA LEU A 86 1.26 8.51 -2.12
C LEU A 86 0.58 7.62 -3.17
N ILE A 87 -0.69 7.87 -3.44
CA ILE A 87 -1.45 7.11 -4.44
C ILE A 87 -1.39 7.85 -5.77
N CYS A 88 -1.14 7.12 -6.85
CA CYS A 88 -1.07 7.63 -8.20
C CYS A 88 -1.96 6.77 -9.11
N PHE A 89 -3.10 7.32 -9.52
CA PHE A 89 -3.97 6.67 -10.50
C PHE A 89 -3.59 7.13 -11.89
N ASN A 90 -2.87 6.26 -12.59
CA ASN A 90 -2.32 6.53 -13.90
C ASN A 90 -3.28 6.14 -15.03
N LYS A 91 -2.94 6.59 -16.24
CA LYS A 91 -3.67 6.33 -17.48
C LYS A 91 -5.09 6.93 -17.49
N VAL A 92 -5.23 8.13 -16.90
CA VAL A 92 -6.53 8.84 -16.92
C VAL A 92 -6.94 9.26 -18.32
N ASP A 93 -6.01 9.29 -19.27
CA ASP A 93 -6.29 9.47 -20.70
C ASP A 93 -7.13 8.35 -21.32
N LEU A 94 -7.28 7.21 -20.64
CA LEU A 94 -8.12 6.11 -21.09
C LEU A 94 -9.56 6.16 -20.52
N LEU A 95 -9.85 7.09 -19.62
CA LEU A 95 -11.20 7.25 -19.07
C LEU A 95 -12.10 7.95 -20.11
N SER A 96 -13.28 7.39 -20.34
CA SER A 96 -14.31 8.04 -21.15
C SER A 96 -14.99 9.20 -20.42
N ASP A 97 -15.00 9.17 -19.09
CA ASP A 97 -15.51 10.24 -18.23
C ASP A 97 -14.50 10.54 -17.12
N ALA A 98 -13.97 11.76 -17.12
CA ALA A 98 -13.00 12.22 -16.12
C ALA A 98 -13.55 12.19 -14.69
N ARG A 99 -14.88 12.29 -14.51
CA ARG A 99 -15.52 12.23 -13.18
C ARG A 99 -15.26 10.92 -12.46
N GLN A 100 -15.16 9.81 -13.17
CA GLN A 100 -14.84 8.50 -12.59
C GLN A 100 -13.48 8.51 -11.89
N GLY A 101 -12.50 9.20 -12.48
CA GLY A 101 -11.18 9.32 -11.90
C GLY A 101 -11.21 10.12 -10.60
N GLU A 102 -11.97 11.22 -10.61
CA GLU A 102 -12.14 12.10 -9.46
C GLU A 102 -12.88 11.42 -8.31
N GLU A 103 -13.99 10.74 -8.58
CA GLU A 103 -14.74 9.96 -7.58
C GLU A 103 -13.84 8.96 -6.84
N VAL A 104 -13.00 8.23 -7.59
CA VAL A 104 -12.05 7.29 -6.98
C VAL A 104 -10.96 8.01 -6.18
N ARG A 105 -10.44 9.14 -6.68
CA ARG A 105 -9.46 9.98 -5.96
C ARG A 105 -10.04 10.51 -4.65
N GLU A 106 -11.32 10.86 -4.63
CA GLU A 106 -12.03 11.37 -3.46
C GLU A 106 -12.17 10.34 -2.34
N ILE A 107 -12.35 9.06 -2.66
CA ILE A 107 -12.40 7.98 -1.65
C ILE A 107 -11.19 8.05 -0.71
N TYR A 108 -10.02 8.31 -1.27
CA TYR A 108 -8.75 8.32 -0.53
C TYR A 108 -8.39 9.69 0.04
N SER A 109 -8.65 10.76 -0.72
CA SER A 109 -8.30 12.11 -0.26
C SER A 109 -9.18 12.59 0.90
N ARG A 110 -10.47 12.20 0.94
CA ARG A 110 -11.37 12.51 2.08
C ARG A 110 -10.94 11.87 3.40
N ILE A 111 -10.20 10.77 3.33
CA ILE A 111 -9.65 10.08 4.52
C ILE A 111 -8.17 10.46 4.77
N GLY A 112 -7.69 11.52 4.12
CA GLY A 112 -6.38 12.13 4.39
C GLY A 112 -5.20 11.48 3.66
N TYR A 113 -5.41 10.62 2.67
CA TYR A 113 -4.34 10.16 1.78
C TYR A 113 -4.09 11.16 0.65
N ARG A 114 -2.83 11.30 0.25
CA ARG A 114 -2.51 12.02 -0.99
C ARG A 114 -2.78 11.11 -2.19
N ALA A 115 -3.64 11.55 -3.10
CA ALA A 115 -3.99 10.82 -4.31
C ALA A 115 -3.92 11.75 -5.53
N LEU A 116 -3.15 11.34 -6.53
CA LEU A 116 -2.94 12.07 -7.79
C LEU A 116 -3.56 11.32 -8.96
N LEU A 117 -4.10 12.07 -9.90
CA LEU A 117 -4.53 11.59 -11.21
C LEU A 117 -3.43 11.92 -12.22
N THR A 118 -2.95 10.90 -12.96
CA THR A 118 -1.82 11.10 -13.87
C THR A 118 -2.05 10.43 -15.23
N SER A 119 -1.40 10.96 -16.25
CA SER A 119 -1.18 10.28 -17.51
C SER A 119 0.26 10.49 -17.96
N ALA A 120 1.03 9.40 -17.95
CA ALA A 120 2.37 9.41 -18.55
C ALA A 120 2.34 9.72 -20.06
N LYS A 121 1.21 9.49 -20.74
CA LYS A 121 1.06 9.72 -22.18
C LYS A 121 0.82 11.20 -22.49
N THR A 122 -0.04 11.87 -21.73
CA THR A 122 -0.44 13.26 -22.00
C THR A 122 0.29 14.28 -21.12
N GLY A 123 1.02 13.84 -20.10
CA GLY A 123 1.73 14.71 -19.16
C GLY A 123 0.87 15.19 -17.98
N VAL A 124 -0.43 14.85 -17.95
CA VAL A 124 -1.34 15.22 -16.85
C VAL A 124 -0.79 14.70 -15.52
N GLY A 125 -0.74 15.58 -14.51
CA GLY A 125 -0.32 15.25 -13.14
C GLY A 125 1.17 14.93 -12.96
N ILE A 126 1.98 14.89 -14.02
CA ILE A 126 3.40 14.52 -13.95
C ILE A 126 4.21 15.53 -13.15
N GLY A 127 3.97 16.83 -13.33
CA GLY A 127 4.65 17.87 -12.56
C GLY A 127 4.33 17.80 -11.05
N GLU A 128 3.10 17.44 -10.68
CA GLU A 128 2.72 17.24 -9.27
C GLU A 128 3.37 16.00 -8.68
N LEU A 129 3.43 14.92 -9.45
CA LEU A 129 4.13 13.70 -9.05
C LEU A 129 5.62 13.96 -8.84
N ALA A 130 6.28 14.66 -9.77
CA ALA A 130 7.69 15.06 -9.66
C ALA A 130 7.96 15.87 -8.38
N LYS A 131 7.11 16.88 -8.10
CA LYS A 131 7.19 17.66 -6.86
C LYS A 131 6.98 16.81 -5.61
N ALA A 132 6.11 15.80 -5.66
CA ALA A 132 5.81 14.95 -4.52
C ALA A 132 6.96 13.98 -4.18
N LEU A 133 7.77 13.60 -5.18
CA LEU A 133 8.93 12.74 -5.07
C LEU A 133 10.22 13.47 -4.69
N LYS A 134 10.32 14.76 -5.01
CA LYS A 134 11.55 15.56 -4.80
C LYS A 134 12.08 15.47 -3.37
N GLY A 135 13.37 15.17 -3.23
CA GLY A 135 14.10 15.09 -1.97
C GLY A 135 13.72 13.90 -1.10
N LYS A 136 13.15 12.84 -1.71
CA LYS A 136 12.70 11.64 -1.00
C LYS A 136 13.25 10.38 -1.60
N ARG A 137 13.36 9.39 -0.72
CA ARG A 137 13.59 8.00 -1.07
C ARG A 137 12.28 7.24 -1.12
N THR A 138 11.82 6.94 -2.32
CA THR A 138 10.47 6.43 -2.57
C THR A 138 10.49 4.99 -3.09
N ALA A 139 9.75 4.08 -2.44
CA ALA A 139 9.51 2.77 -3.01
C ALA A 139 8.30 2.78 -3.96
N LEU A 140 8.39 2.00 -5.04
CA LEU A 140 7.31 1.81 -6.00
C LEU A 140 6.51 0.53 -5.71
N ALA A 141 5.19 0.67 -5.67
CA ALA A 141 4.24 -0.43 -5.58
C ALA A 141 3.17 -0.33 -6.68
N GLY A 142 2.65 -1.48 -7.12
CA GLY A 142 1.60 -1.56 -8.13
C GLY A 142 1.78 -2.73 -9.10
N HIS A 143 0.69 -3.15 -9.74
CA HIS A 143 0.71 -4.28 -10.69
C HIS A 143 1.64 -4.04 -11.89
N SER A 144 1.96 -5.12 -12.61
CA SER A 144 2.56 -4.98 -13.93
C SER A 144 1.60 -4.26 -14.87
N GLY A 145 2.11 -3.42 -15.77
CA GLY A 145 1.29 -2.75 -16.79
C GLY A 145 0.62 -1.44 -16.34
N VAL A 146 0.56 -1.10 -15.05
CA VAL A 146 -0.04 0.17 -14.57
C VAL A 146 0.71 1.44 -15.00
N GLY A 147 1.93 1.28 -15.55
CA GLY A 147 2.72 2.37 -16.12
C GLY A 147 3.77 2.99 -15.18
N LYS A 148 4.27 2.23 -14.20
CA LYS A 148 5.36 2.68 -13.29
C LYS A 148 6.57 3.23 -14.04
N SER A 149 7.16 2.43 -14.95
CA SER A 149 8.31 2.86 -15.76
C SER A 149 7.99 4.06 -16.65
N SER A 150 6.79 4.08 -17.25
CA SER A 150 6.34 5.20 -18.08
C SER A 150 6.22 6.50 -17.30
N LEU A 151 5.73 6.45 -16.05
CA LEU A 151 5.68 7.62 -15.17
C LEU A 151 7.07 8.15 -14.85
N LEU A 152 8.02 7.27 -14.52
CA LEU A 152 9.40 7.69 -14.23
C LEU A 152 10.06 8.33 -15.45
N ASN A 153 9.92 7.75 -16.64
CA ASN A 153 10.42 8.36 -17.88
C ASN A 153 9.73 9.70 -18.22
N ALA A 154 8.46 9.85 -17.86
CA ALA A 154 7.74 11.11 -18.07
C ALA A 154 8.23 12.22 -17.12
N ILE A 155 8.72 11.86 -15.94
CA ILE A 155 9.34 12.81 -14.99
C ILE A 155 10.76 13.15 -15.44
N ASP A 156 11.57 12.14 -15.77
CA ASP A 156 12.92 12.32 -16.28
C ASP A 156 13.18 11.39 -17.47
N PRO A 157 13.15 11.94 -18.70
CA PRO A 157 13.43 11.18 -19.92
C PRO A 157 14.84 10.58 -19.97
N ASN A 158 15.80 11.12 -19.20
CA ASN A 158 17.18 10.63 -19.20
C ASN A 158 17.33 9.26 -18.52
N LEU A 159 16.35 8.83 -17.72
CA LEU A 159 16.35 7.51 -17.09
C LEU A 159 16.26 6.37 -18.11
N GLN A 160 15.72 6.64 -19.32
CA GLN A 160 15.62 5.69 -20.44
C GLN A 160 15.17 4.28 -20.04
N ILE A 161 14.21 4.19 -19.12
CA ILE A 161 13.75 2.92 -18.56
C ILE A 161 13.01 2.16 -19.66
N MET A 162 13.45 0.95 -19.98
CA MET A 162 12.76 0.12 -20.96
C MET A 162 11.30 -0.13 -20.52
N VAL A 163 10.37 0.38 -21.32
CA VAL A 163 8.93 0.13 -21.19
C VAL A 163 8.60 -1.04 -22.11
N ASN A 164 8.75 -2.26 -21.60
CA ASN A 164 8.22 -3.41 -22.34
C ASN A 164 6.70 -3.36 -22.25
N ASP A 165 6.02 -3.34 -23.39
CA ASP A 165 4.57 -3.58 -23.47
C ASP A 165 4.25 -4.80 -22.64
N VAL A 166 3.20 -4.67 -21.82
CA VAL A 166 2.69 -5.63 -20.82
C VAL A 166 3.29 -6.99 -21.07
N SER A 167 4.24 -7.40 -20.22
CA SER A 167 4.96 -8.68 -20.35
C SER A 167 3.94 -9.78 -20.64
N HIS A 168 3.74 -10.06 -21.94
CA HIS A 168 2.90 -11.15 -22.37
C HIS A 168 3.60 -12.34 -21.78
N VAL A 169 2.88 -13.03 -20.89
CA VAL A 169 3.31 -14.28 -20.31
C VAL A 169 3.75 -15.15 -21.47
N THR A 170 5.07 -15.25 -21.66
CA THR A 170 5.67 -16.34 -22.39
C THR A 170 5.27 -17.56 -21.59
N ARG A 171 4.20 -18.20 -22.08
CA ARG A 171 3.85 -19.58 -21.74
C ARG A 171 5.15 -20.38 -21.87
N LYS A 172 5.62 -20.91 -20.74
CA LYS A 172 6.89 -21.63 -20.50
C LYS A 172 8.06 -20.75 -20.04
N GLY A 173 8.46 -20.95 -18.78
CA GLY A 173 9.84 -20.76 -18.34
C GLY A 173 10.12 -19.51 -17.50
N ARG A 174 9.89 -19.61 -16.18
CA ARG A 174 10.84 -19.24 -15.11
C ARG A 174 11.81 -18.07 -15.39
N HIS A 175 11.31 -16.85 -15.59
CA HIS A 175 12.12 -15.63 -15.46
C HIS A 175 11.36 -14.58 -14.64
N THR A 176 11.41 -14.72 -13.32
CA THR A 176 11.00 -13.69 -12.37
C THR A 176 12.12 -12.65 -12.31
N THR A 177 11.85 -11.38 -12.63
CA THR A 177 12.82 -10.28 -12.50
C THR A 177 13.25 -10.18 -11.03
N THR A 178 14.43 -10.68 -10.66
CA THR A 178 14.89 -10.85 -9.26
C THR A 178 15.69 -9.67 -8.72
N ARG A 179 15.94 -8.62 -9.52
CA ARG A 179 16.79 -7.48 -9.13
C ARG A 179 15.96 -6.25 -8.79
N VAL A 180 16.23 -5.69 -7.62
CA VAL A 180 15.81 -4.33 -7.23
C VAL A 180 16.45 -3.35 -8.20
N LYS A 181 15.67 -2.37 -8.67
CA LYS A 181 16.19 -1.27 -9.48
C LYS A 181 16.06 0.03 -8.68
N VAL A 182 17.11 0.84 -8.71
CA VAL A 182 17.13 2.17 -8.09
C VAL A 182 17.33 3.17 -9.22
N TYR A 183 16.47 4.18 -9.26
CA TYR A 183 16.51 5.27 -10.22
C TYR A 183 16.82 6.57 -9.46
N HIS A 184 17.92 7.23 -9.81
CA HIS A 184 18.31 8.49 -9.21
C HIS A 184 17.87 9.62 -10.14
N PHE A 185 17.04 10.53 -9.64
CA PHE A 185 16.65 11.76 -10.35
C PHE A 185 17.64 12.89 -10.04
N ASP A 186 18.14 12.92 -8.81
CA ASP A 186 19.21 13.79 -8.33
C ASP A 186 19.85 13.16 -7.08
N ASP A 187 20.78 13.86 -6.44
CA ASP A 187 21.51 13.38 -5.26
C ASP A 187 20.63 13.09 -4.04
N GLN A 188 19.40 13.62 -3.99
CA GLN A 188 18.49 13.53 -2.85
C GLN A 188 17.17 12.82 -3.19
N THR A 189 16.93 12.52 -4.46
CA THR A 189 15.69 11.95 -4.97
C THR A 189 15.97 10.62 -5.64
N GLU A 190 15.50 9.55 -5.02
CA GLU A 190 15.62 8.21 -5.59
C GLU A 190 14.31 7.43 -5.52
N VAL A 191 14.09 6.61 -6.55
CA VAL A 191 12.94 5.72 -6.65
C VAL A 191 13.40 4.27 -6.75
N ILE A 192 12.88 3.42 -5.88
CA ILE A 192 13.24 2.02 -5.76
C ILE A 192 12.09 1.15 -6.27
N ASP A 193 12.29 0.46 -7.39
CA ASP A 193 11.35 -0.52 -7.93
C ASP A 193 11.69 -1.92 -7.39
N LEU A 194 10.80 -2.41 -6.52
CA LEU A 194 10.96 -3.68 -5.82
C LEU A 194 10.23 -4.79 -6.57
N PRO A 195 10.95 -5.79 -7.12
CA PRO A 195 10.29 -6.94 -7.71
C PRO A 195 9.56 -7.73 -6.62
N GLY A 196 8.30 -8.10 -6.87
CA GLY A 196 7.60 -9.06 -6.01
C GLY A 196 6.73 -8.47 -4.90
N ILE A 197 6.59 -7.15 -4.80
CA ILE A 197 5.51 -6.51 -4.00
C ILE A 197 4.09 -6.99 -4.41
N LYS A 198 3.98 -7.79 -5.48
CA LYS A 198 2.78 -8.49 -5.95
C LYS A 198 2.09 -9.38 -4.90
N LEU A 199 2.82 -9.89 -3.90
CA LEU A 199 2.28 -10.71 -2.81
C LEU A 199 2.70 -10.08 -1.49
N ILE A 200 1.84 -9.21 -0.94
CA ILE A 200 1.99 -8.77 0.45
C ILE A 200 1.36 -9.86 1.31
N ASP A 201 2.19 -10.65 1.96
CA ASP A 201 1.75 -11.56 2.99
C ASP A 201 1.91 -10.89 4.36
N PHE A 202 0.82 -10.93 5.13
CA PHE A 202 0.66 -10.21 6.39
C PHE A 202 0.91 -11.12 7.61
N ILE A 203 1.85 -12.06 7.47
CA ILE A 203 2.04 -13.23 8.35
C ILE A 203 2.29 -12.87 9.82
N ASP A 204 2.91 -11.71 10.07
CA ASP A 204 3.29 -11.29 11.41
C ASP A 204 2.31 -10.29 12.05
N ILE A 205 1.13 -10.11 11.48
CA ILE A 205 0.12 -9.19 12.01
C ILE A 205 -0.90 -9.98 12.82
N HIS A 206 -1.00 -9.62 14.08
CA HIS A 206 -1.99 -10.20 14.96
C HIS A 206 -3.38 -9.77 14.53
N TYR A 207 -4.34 -10.72 14.52
CA TYR A 207 -5.70 -10.51 14.06
C TYR A 207 -6.38 -9.28 14.70
N GLN A 208 -6.22 -9.10 16.02
CA GLN A 208 -6.81 -7.98 16.76
C GLN A 208 -6.30 -6.59 16.36
N ASP A 209 -5.16 -6.54 15.68
CA ASP A 209 -4.52 -5.30 15.26
C ASP A 209 -5.05 -4.78 13.93
N ALA A 210 -5.81 -5.59 13.20
CA ALA A 210 -6.27 -5.25 11.86
C ALA A 210 -7.01 -3.90 11.80
N ARG A 211 -7.79 -3.61 12.84
CA ARG A 211 -8.56 -2.36 13.03
C ARG A 211 -7.70 -1.09 13.09
N LEU A 212 -6.40 -1.20 13.37
CA LEU A 212 -5.50 -0.06 13.52
C LEU A 212 -4.95 0.46 12.18
N TYR A 213 -5.08 -0.33 11.10
CA TYR A 213 -4.46 -0.04 9.81
C TYR A 213 -5.41 0.59 8.78
N PHE A 214 -6.62 0.95 9.20
CA PHE A 214 -7.58 1.75 8.44
C PHE A 214 -7.78 3.08 9.16
N ARG A 215 -7.07 4.11 8.72
CA ARG A 215 -6.99 5.41 9.41
C ARG A 215 -8.34 6.08 9.60
N GLU A 216 -9.29 5.88 8.69
CA GLU A 216 -10.63 6.43 8.77
C GLU A 216 -11.43 5.90 9.97
N PHE A 217 -11.04 4.76 10.54
CA PHE A 217 -11.67 4.21 11.74
C PHE A 217 -11.21 4.93 13.01
N GLU A 218 -10.08 5.64 13.01
CA GLU A 218 -9.47 6.24 14.20
C GLU A 218 -10.39 7.24 14.90
N GLN A 219 -11.21 7.97 14.13
CA GLN A 219 -12.17 8.92 14.67
C GLN A 219 -13.45 8.28 15.24
N TYR A 220 -13.79 7.05 14.83
CA TYR A 220 -15.03 6.36 15.25
C TYR A 220 -14.79 5.27 16.29
N ALA A 221 -13.63 4.61 16.24
CA ALA A 221 -13.28 3.51 17.13
C ALA A 221 -13.43 3.86 18.63
N PRO A 222 -13.08 5.08 19.11
CA PRO A 222 -13.30 5.48 20.50
C PRO A 222 -14.77 5.52 20.94
N HIS A 223 -15.70 5.59 19.99
CA HIS A 223 -17.15 5.64 20.25
C HIS A 223 -17.82 4.26 20.16
N CYS A 224 -17.05 3.19 19.95
CA CYS A 224 -17.58 1.83 20.03
C CYS A 224 -17.87 1.46 21.50
N ARG A 225 -18.86 0.59 21.71
CA ARG A 225 -19.17 0.07 23.06
C ARG A 225 -17.98 -0.67 23.70
N PHE A 226 -17.19 -1.37 22.89
CA PHE A 226 -16.06 -2.18 23.33
C PHE A 226 -14.72 -1.59 22.87
N ASN A 227 -13.75 -1.55 23.79
CA ASN A 227 -12.40 -1.03 23.52
C ASN A 227 -11.59 -1.89 22.55
N ASP A 228 -11.96 -3.16 22.39
CA ASP A 228 -11.36 -4.18 21.52
C ASP A 228 -12.24 -4.50 20.30
N CYS A 229 -13.28 -3.71 20.04
CA CYS A 229 -14.14 -3.83 18.86
C CYS A 229 -13.30 -3.93 17.57
N LEU A 230 -13.53 -5.01 16.83
CA LEU A 230 -12.96 -5.29 15.51
C LEU A 230 -13.86 -4.82 14.38
N HIS A 231 -15.04 -4.27 14.68
CA HIS A 231 -15.93 -3.69 13.68
C HIS A 231 -16.42 -4.71 12.63
N ILE A 232 -16.68 -5.95 13.02
CA ILE A 232 -17.16 -7.02 12.14
C ILE A 232 -18.53 -7.49 12.63
N THR A 233 -18.57 -8.28 13.70
CA THR A 233 -19.81 -8.89 14.22
C THR A 233 -20.49 -8.03 15.29
N GLU A 234 -19.80 -7.05 15.88
CA GLU A 234 -20.26 -6.30 17.05
C GLU A 234 -21.48 -5.41 16.74
N HIS A 235 -22.57 -5.53 17.50
CA HIS A 235 -23.81 -4.81 17.21
C HIS A 235 -23.71 -3.28 17.45
N ASP A 236 -23.11 -2.85 18.56
CA ASP A 236 -22.97 -1.43 18.94
C ASP A 236 -21.63 -0.84 18.47
N CYS A 237 -21.43 -0.81 17.15
CA CYS A 237 -20.17 -0.43 16.52
C CYS A 237 -20.28 0.92 15.80
N ALA A 238 -19.63 1.95 16.34
CA ALA A 238 -19.62 3.29 15.74
C ALA A 238 -19.04 3.32 14.31
N VAL A 239 -18.07 2.45 14.00
CA VAL A 239 -17.55 2.30 12.61
C VAL A 239 -18.64 1.79 11.66
N LYS A 240 -19.46 0.83 12.09
CA LYS A 240 -20.58 0.33 11.26
C LYS A 240 -21.71 1.36 11.14
N GLU A 241 -21.92 2.19 12.15
CA GLU A 241 -22.86 3.31 12.06
C GLU A 241 -22.35 4.40 11.11
N ALA A 242 -21.07 4.75 11.16
CA ALA A 242 -20.45 5.68 10.21
C ALA A 242 -20.52 5.14 8.76
N LEU A 243 -20.34 3.83 8.56
CA LEU A 243 -20.57 3.18 7.28
C LEU A 243 -22.02 3.34 6.80
N LYS A 244 -23.02 3.10 7.65
CA LYS A 244 -24.45 3.28 7.30
C LYS A 244 -24.78 4.73 6.92
N LYS A 245 -24.11 5.70 7.54
CA LYS A 245 -24.27 7.14 7.27
C LYS A 245 -23.52 7.61 6.02
N GLY A 246 -22.71 6.76 5.38
CA GLY A 246 -21.89 7.11 4.22
C GLY A 246 -20.61 7.88 4.57
N GLU A 247 -20.25 7.97 5.84
CA GLU A 247 -19.03 8.64 6.31
C GLU A 247 -17.79 7.75 6.09
N ILE A 248 -17.97 6.44 5.99
CA ILE A 248 -16.96 5.46 5.56
C ILE A 248 -17.41 4.88 4.22
N HIS A 249 -16.52 4.94 3.23
CA HIS A 249 -16.84 4.40 1.91
C HIS A 249 -16.99 2.87 1.95
N PRO A 250 -18.03 2.28 1.33
CA PRO A 250 -18.27 0.83 1.37
C PRO A 250 -17.10 -0.02 0.87
N GLU A 251 -16.43 0.40 -0.20
CA GLU A 251 -15.25 -0.32 -0.72
C GLU A 251 -14.09 -0.37 0.28
N ARG A 252 -13.92 0.69 1.09
CA ARG A 252 -12.88 0.70 2.14
C ARG A 252 -13.19 -0.29 3.24
N TYR A 253 -14.46 -0.37 3.68
CA TYR A 253 -14.89 -1.38 4.65
C TYR A 253 -14.83 -2.80 4.08
N ARG A 254 -15.14 -2.99 2.78
CA ARG A 254 -14.98 -4.29 2.11
C ARG A 254 -13.52 -4.72 2.09
N SER A 255 -12.59 -3.82 1.78
CA SER A 255 -11.15 -4.10 1.85
C SER A 255 -10.67 -4.39 3.26
N TYR A 256 -11.26 -3.74 4.27
CA TYR A 256 -11.01 -4.06 5.67
C TYR A 256 -11.38 -5.51 5.98
N LEU A 257 -12.60 -5.95 5.64
CA LEU A 257 -13.03 -7.33 5.86
C LEU A 257 -12.13 -8.33 5.13
N ALA A 258 -11.76 -8.05 3.88
CA ALA A 258 -10.87 -8.91 3.10
C ALA A 258 -9.46 -8.99 3.70
N PHE A 259 -8.96 -7.87 4.25
CA PHE A 259 -7.69 -7.85 4.97
C PHE A 259 -7.77 -8.70 6.24
N VAL A 260 -8.79 -8.49 7.06
CA VAL A 260 -9.01 -9.27 8.29
C VAL A 260 -9.12 -10.77 8.00
N ASP A 261 -9.85 -11.14 6.95
CA ASP A 261 -10.00 -12.54 6.56
C ASP A 261 -8.65 -13.16 6.17
N SER A 262 -7.79 -12.39 5.48
CA SER A 262 -6.43 -12.84 5.13
C SER A 262 -5.48 -13.04 6.32
N LEU A 263 -5.88 -12.63 7.53
CA LEU A 263 -5.11 -12.84 8.77
C LEU A 263 -5.54 -14.08 9.56
N LYS A 264 -6.66 -14.73 9.21
CA LYS A 264 -7.22 -15.88 9.97
C LYS A 264 -6.49 -17.22 9.71
N LEU A 265 -5.24 -17.17 9.25
CA LEU A 265 -4.40 -18.33 8.96
C LEU A 265 -3.72 -18.89 10.22
#